data_AF-A0A4U1FX33-F1
#
_entry.id   AF-A0A4U1FX33-F1
#
_cell.length_a   1.000
_cell.length_b   1.000
_cell.length_c   1.000
_cell.angle_alpha   90.00
_cell.angle_beta   90.00
_cell.angle_gamma   90.00
#
_symmetry.space_group_name_H-M   'P 1'
#
loop_
_entity.id
_entity.type
_entity.pdbx_description
1 polymer ?
#
loop_
_entity_poly.entity_id
_entity_poly.type
_entity_poly.pdbx_seq_one_letter_code
_entity_poly.pdbx_strand_id
1 'polypeptide(L)'
;MKSLFKLAAVGCLAAVLGVGCAVAASFVKYQDEIMEPIADYSSENRPVSGMFFSTEYVVEEYEYDDAYCLLYDDADANLFECEIIVDLETYELVQYHIKNDRKLVGSLVLNDDYSYDGLEVFTFMPDPEFEMADASANL
;
A
#
# COMPACT_ATOMS: atom_id res chain seq x y z
N MET A 1 -30.68 6.44 59.98
CA MET A 1 -29.37 6.10 59.38
C MET A 1 -29.58 6.05 57.87
N LYS A 2 -29.64 7.20 57.17
CA LYS A 2 -28.52 7.91 56.54
C LYS A 2 -27.67 7.03 55.61
N SER A 3 -28.03 7.08 54.32
CA SER A 3 -27.12 7.14 53.15
C SER A 3 -26.06 6.05 52.98
N LEU A 4 -26.35 5.06 52.14
CA LEU A 4 -25.36 4.16 51.52
C LEU A 4 -25.32 4.36 49.99
N PHE A 5 -25.35 5.62 49.54
CA PHE A 5 -24.78 5.99 48.24
C PHE A 5 -23.31 6.37 48.46
N LYS A 6 -22.44 5.89 47.56
CA LYS A 6 -21.00 6.17 47.38
C LYS A 6 -20.03 5.23 48.10
N LEU A 7 -19.66 4.14 47.44
CA LEU A 7 -18.31 3.54 47.44
C LEU A 7 -18.25 2.38 46.44
N ALA A 8 -18.36 2.69 45.14
CA ALA A 8 -18.11 1.74 44.05
C ALA A 8 -17.32 2.43 42.92
N ALA A 9 -16.35 3.28 43.31
CA ALA A 9 -15.58 4.10 42.39
C ALA A 9 -14.10 4.19 42.82
N VAL A 10 -13.47 3.07 43.17
CA VAL A 10 -12.00 2.98 43.29
C VAL A 10 -11.61 1.53 42.99
N GLY A 11 -11.30 1.21 41.74
CA GLY A 11 -10.90 -0.17 41.39
C GLY A 11 -10.53 -0.44 39.93
N CYS A 12 -10.26 0.57 39.11
CA CYS A 12 -9.86 0.39 37.70
C CYS A 12 -8.81 1.43 37.25
N LEU A 13 -7.86 1.81 38.13
CA LEU A 13 -6.83 2.82 37.79
C LEU A 13 -5.39 2.33 37.89
N ALA A 14 -5.15 1.01 37.88
CA ALA A 14 -3.79 0.45 37.98
C ALA A 14 -3.41 -0.52 36.84
N ALA A 15 -4.20 -0.60 35.77
CA ALA A 15 -3.92 -1.45 34.61
C ALA A 15 -3.65 -0.68 33.30
N VAL A 16 -3.52 0.66 33.36
CA VAL A 16 -3.34 1.50 32.15
C VAL A 16 -1.93 2.10 32.04
N LEU A 17 -1.10 2.03 33.08
CA LEU A 17 0.24 2.64 33.05
C LEU A 17 1.39 1.68 32.69
N GLY A 18 1.09 0.41 32.38
CA GLY A 18 2.10 -0.58 32.00
C GLY A 18 2.30 -0.76 30.49
N VAL A 19 1.35 -0.33 29.65
CA VAL A 19 1.41 -0.54 28.20
C VAL A 19 1.99 0.67 27.47
N GLY A 20 1.89 1.87 28.04
CA GLY A 20 2.30 3.12 27.38
C GLY A 20 3.82 3.31 27.19
N CYS A 21 4.67 2.62 27.95
CA CYS A 21 6.13 2.77 27.81
C CYS A 21 6.77 1.82 26.79
N ALA A 22 6.11 0.70 26.43
CA ALA A 22 6.64 -0.22 25.43
C ALA A 22 6.42 0.31 24.01
N VAL A 23 5.27 0.96 23.74
CA VAL A 23 4.96 1.48 22.41
C VAL A 23 5.91 2.62 22.02
N ALA A 24 6.25 3.51 22.95
CA ALA A 24 7.19 4.60 22.69
C ALA A 24 8.59 4.12 22.30
N ALA A 25 9.04 2.97 22.82
CA ALA A 25 10.36 2.43 22.50
C ALA A 25 10.41 1.75 21.13
N SER A 26 9.30 1.15 20.67
CA SER A 26 9.18 0.65 19.29
C SER A 26 9.08 1.79 18.26
N PHE A 27 8.45 2.91 18.60
CA PHE A 27 8.39 4.08 17.71
C PHE A 27 9.77 4.69 17.43
N VAL A 28 10.66 4.74 18.43
CA VAL A 28 12.01 5.33 18.25
C VAL A 28 12.92 4.43 17.43
N LYS A 29 12.82 3.10 17.57
CA LYS A 29 13.63 2.17 16.77
C LYS A 29 13.20 2.09 15.31
N TYR A 30 11.90 2.19 15.03
CA TYR A 30 11.40 2.05 13.65
C TYR A 30 11.57 3.33 12.83
N GLN A 31 11.59 4.51 13.45
CA GLN A 31 11.99 5.73 12.75
C GLN A 31 13.46 5.70 12.29
N ASP A 32 14.34 5.01 13.01
CA ASP A 32 15.72 4.79 12.56
C ASP A 32 15.81 3.78 11.40
N GLU A 33 14.91 2.79 11.31
CA GLU A 33 14.86 1.83 10.18
C GLU A 33 14.24 2.42 8.90
N ILE A 34 13.26 3.32 9.01
CA ILE A 34 12.72 4.06 7.85
C ILE A 34 13.74 5.10 7.32
N MET A 35 14.77 5.42 8.10
CA MET A 35 15.88 6.28 7.71
C MET A 35 17.14 5.52 7.27
N GLU A 36 17.10 4.19 7.10
CA GLU A 36 18.12 3.57 6.25
C GLU A 36 17.99 4.18 4.85
N PRO A 37 19.10 4.64 4.25
CA PRO A 37 19.04 5.26 2.95
C PRO A 37 18.52 4.20 2.01
N ILE A 38 17.29 4.41 1.52
CA ILE A 38 16.80 3.87 0.26
C ILE A 38 18.02 3.88 -0.65
N ALA A 39 18.46 2.69 -1.10
CA ALA A 39 19.54 2.59 -2.07
C ALA A 39 19.29 3.66 -3.14
N ASP A 40 20.31 4.43 -3.52
CA ASP A 40 20.18 5.63 -4.36
C ASP A 40 19.59 5.25 -5.73
N TYR A 41 18.27 5.06 -5.77
CA TYR A 41 17.53 4.69 -6.94
C TYR A 41 17.51 5.92 -7.84
N SER A 42 17.77 5.71 -9.13
CA SER A 42 17.76 6.81 -10.07
C SER A 42 16.43 7.56 -10.00
N SER A 43 16.41 8.84 -10.38
CA SER A 43 15.16 9.64 -10.46
C SER A 43 14.07 9.04 -11.36
N GLU A 44 14.39 7.97 -12.07
CA GLU A 44 13.50 7.20 -12.94
C GLU A 44 12.78 6.05 -12.20
N ASN A 45 13.20 5.67 -10.97
CA ASN A 45 12.53 4.64 -10.15
C ASN A 45 11.28 5.21 -9.45
N ARG A 46 10.29 5.60 -10.25
CA ARG A 46 9.02 6.13 -9.74
C ARG A 46 7.89 5.80 -10.70
N PRO A 47 6.66 5.61 -10.20
CA PRO A 47 5.52 5.44 -11.08
C PRO A 47 5.29 6.72 -11.89
N VAL A 48 4.79 6.55 -13.11
CA VAL A 48 4.39 7.65 -13.98
C VAL A 48 3.03 7.35 -14.59
N SER A 49 2.21 8.38 -14.76
CA SER A 49 0.88 8.22 -15.34
C SER A 49 0.97 7.64 -16.77
N GLY A 50 0.21 6.59 -17.03
CA GLY A 50 0.24 5.84 -18.28
C GLY A 50 1.34 4.79 -18.37
N MET A 51 2.05 4.48 -17.26
CA MET A 51 3.02 3.39 -17.26
C MET A 51 2.35 2.06 -17.52
N PHE A 52 3.08 1.16 -18.20
CA PHE A 52 2.68 -0.24 -18.31
C PHE A 52 2.52 -0.84 -16.92
N PHE A 53 1.52 -1.70 -16.76
CA PHE A 53 1.29 -2.43 -15.54
C PHE A 53 0.93 -3.88 -15.83
N SER A 54 1.53 -4.78 -15.05
CA SER A 54 1.11 -6.17 -14.97
C SER A 54 1.25 -6.72 -13.57
N THR A 55 0.30 -7.55 -13.16
CA THR A 55 0.36 -8.29 -11.88
C THR A 55 1.54 -9.25 -11.77
N GLU A 56 2.19 -9.60 -12.88
CA GLU A 56 3.42 -10.42 -12.89
C GLU A 56 4.58 -9.74 -12.14
N TYR A 57 4.59 -8.41 -12.11
CA TYR A 57 5.64 -7.59 -11.50
C TYR A 57 5.27 -7.08 -10.11
N VAL A 58 4.10 -7.48 -9.57
CA VAL A 58 3.71 -7.16 -8.20
C VAL A 58 4.35 -8.16 -7.24
N VAL A 59 5.20 -7.66 -6.36
CA VAL A 59 5.92 -8.45 -5.35
C VAL A 59 5.04 -8.67 -4.12
N GLU A 60 4.36 -7.62 -3.65
CA GLU A 60 3.53 -7.64 -2.45
C GLU A 60 2.40 -6.61 -2.54
N GLU A 61 1.27 -6.92 -1.91
CA GLU A 61 0.11 -6.05 -1.77
C GLU A 61 -0.13 -5.81 -0.27
N TYR A 62 -0.21 -4.56 0.17
CA TYR A 62 -0.45 -4.22 1.57
C TYR A 62 -1.21 -2.92 1.75
N GLU A 63 -1.73 -2.73 2.96
CA GLU A 63 -2.40 -1.50 3.39
C GLU A 63 -1.51 -0.80 4.42
N TYR A 64 -1.31 0.51 4.25
CA TYR A 64 -0.53 1.34 5.17
C TYR A 64 -1.12 2.75 5.24
N ASP A 65 -1.36 3.25 6.45
CA ASP A 65 -1.87 4.62 6.71
C ASP A 65 -3.10 5.02 5.85
N ASP A 66 -4.12 4.15 5.84
CA ASP A 66 -5.34 4.31 5.02
C ASP A 66 -5.10 4.37 3.49
N ALA A 67 -3.92 3.94 3.02
CA ALA A 67 -3.58 3.80 1.60
C ALA A 67 -3.45 2.31 1.19
N TYR A 68 -3.69 2.05 -0.09
CA TYR A 68 -3.52 0.74 -0.70
C TYR A 68 -2.25 0.74 -1.55
N CYS A 69 -1.28 -0.08 -1.16
CA CYS A 69 0.07 -0.06 -1.72
C CYS A 69 0.39 -1.37 -2.46
N LEU A 70 1.10 -1.22 -3.57
CA LEU A 70 1.70 -2.31 -4.32
C LEU A 70 3.21 -2.14 -4.30
N LEU A 71 3.94 -3.16 -3.87
CA LEU A 71 5.39 -3.24 -4.09
C LEU A 71 5.63 -3.81 -5.49
N TYR A 72 6.30 -3.05 -6.34
CA TYR A 72 6.42 -3.32 -7.77
C TYR A 72 7.88 -3.46 -8.22
N ASP A 73 8.17 -4.50 -9.00
CA ASP A 73 9.51 -4.77 -9.55
C ASP A 73 9.41 -5.14 -11.03
N ASP A 74 9.69 -4.17 -11.88
CA ASP A 74 9.76 -4.29 -13.34
C ASP A 74 11.13 -3.80 -13.83
N ALA A 75 12.03 -4.75 -14.02
CA ALA A 75 13.39 -4.49 -14.50
C ALA A 75 13.43 -3.88 -15.90
N ASP A 76 12.43 -4.14 -16.75
CA ASP A 76 12.35 -3.59 -18.11
C ASP A 76 11.96 -2.11 -18.08
N ALA A 77 11.15 -1.71 -17.09
CA ALA A 77 10.77 -0.33 -16.83
C ALA A 77 11.75 0.43 -15.92
N ASN A 78 12.83 -0.21 -15.45
CA ASN A 78 13.77 0.34 -14.47
C ASN A 78 13.08 0.70 -13.13
N LEU A 79 12.07 -0.08 -12.75
CA LEU A 79 11.34 0.04 -11.49
C LEU A 79 11.75 -1.11 -10.57
N PHE A 80 12.37 -0.80 -9.44
CA PHE A 80 12.86 -1.78 -8.48
C PHE A 80 12.36 -1.42 -7.09
N GLU A 81 11.69 -2.37 -6.43
CA GLU A 81 11.09 -2.17 -5.10
C GLU A 81 10.27 -0.86 -5.04
N CYS A 82 9.58 -0.54 -6.14
CA CYS A 82 8.84 0.69 -6.28
C CYS A 82 7.50 0.57 -5.57
N GLU A 83 7.27 1.38 -4.54
CA GLU A 83 5.97 1.47 -3.89
C GLU A 83 5.02 2.31 -4.76
N ILE A 84 3.88 1.73 -5.13
CA ILE A 84 2.84 2.40 -5.92
C ILE A 84 1.56 2.43 -5.10
N ILE A 85 1.05 3.63 -4.86
CA ILE A 85 -0.24 3.82 -4.19
C ILE A 85 -1.33 3.78 -5.24
N VAL A 86 -2.35 2.96 -4.99
CA VAL A 86 -3.49 2.77 -5.90
C VAL A 86 -4.80 3.03 -5.19
N ASP A 87 -5.87 3.25 -5.96
CA ASP A 87 -7.21 3.27 -5.39
C ASP A 87 -7.69 1.88 -4.95
N LEU A 88 -8.74 1.86 -4.13
CA LEU A 88 -9.33 0.62 -3.60
C LEU A 88 -9.79 -0.33 -4.73
N GLU A 89 -10.40 0.20 -5.79
CA GLU A 89 -10.94 -0.61 -6.89
C GLU A 89 -9.81 -1.36 -7.61
N THR A 90 -8.71 -0.66 -7.88
CA THR A 90 -7.49 -1.19 -8.47
C THR A 90 -6.84 -2.22 -7.55
N TYR A 91 -6.75 -1.92 -6.25
CA TYR A 91 -6.18 -2.84 -5.27
C TYR A 91 -6.97 -4.15 -5.19
N GLU A 92 -8.30 -4.08 -5.07
CA GLU A 92 -9.17 -5.27 -5.04
C GLU A 92 -9.10 -6.06 -6.36
N LEU A 93 -8.99 -5.36 -7.49
CA LEU A 93 -8.83 -5.97 -8.81
C LEU A 93 -7.50 -6.73 -8.93
N VAL A 94 -6.39 -6.15 -8.48
CA VAL A 94 -5.07 -6.77 -8.44
C VAL A 94 -5.08 -8.02 -7.57
N GLN A 95 -5.60 -7.90 -6.34
CA GLN A 95 -5.73 -9.04 -5.43
C GLN A 95 -6.56 -10.17 -6.03
N TYR A 96 -7.67 -9.84 -6.71
CA TYR A 96 -8.48 -10.85 -7.36
C TYR A 96 -7.67 -11.61 -8.42
N HIS A 97 -6.91 -10.92 -9.27
CA HIS A 97 -6.14 -11.56 -10.33
C HIS A 97 -5.01 -12.43 -9.77
N ILE A 98 -4.27 -11.94 -8.78
CA ILE A 98 -3.21 -12.71 -8.10
C ILE A 98 -3.79 -13.94 -7.40
N LYS A 99 -4.87 -13.79 -6.61
CA LYS A 99 -5.51 -14.91 -5.89
C LYS A 99 -6.07 -15.99 -6.82
N ASN A 100 -6.46 -15.63 -8.03
CA ASN A 100 -7.03 -16.56 -9.01
C ASN A 100 -6.01 -17.06 -10.06
N ASP A 101 -4.72 -16.76 -9.88
CA ASP A 101 -3.65 -17.11 -10.82
C ASP A 101 -3.97 -16.64 -12.25
N ARG A 102 -4.43 -15.39 -12.36
CA ARG A 102 -4.77 -14.72 -13.61
C ARG A 102 -3.86 -13.52 -13.82
N LYS A 103 -3.51 -13.27 -15.08
CA LYS A 103 -2.77 -12.08 -15.47
C LYS A 103 -3.73 -10.89 -15.59
N LEU A 104 -3.33 -9.76 -15.03
CA LEU A 104 -3.91 -8.45 -15.32
C LEU A 104 -2.83 -7.65 -16.07
N VAL A 105 -3.20 -7.04 -17.18
CA VAL A 105 -2.30 -6.22 -18.01
C VAL A 105 -3.03 -4.97 -18.46
N GLY A 106 -2.37 -3.83 -18.37
CA GLY A 106 -2.94 -2.54 -18.74
C GLY A 106 -1.97 -1.43 -18.41
N SER A 107 -2.52 -0.29 -18.01
CA SER A 107 -1.74 0.88 -17.62
C SER A 107 -2.20 1.41 -16.28
N LEU A 108 -1.28 1.95 -15.48
CA LEU A 108 -1.61 2.73 -14.29
C LEU A 108 -1.62 4.21 -14.64
N VAL A 109 -2.74 4.88 -14.36
CA VAL A 109 -2.97 6.30 -14.68
C VAL A 109 -3.15 7.07 -13.38
N LEU A 110 -2.50 8.23 -13.28
CA LEU A 110 -2.66 9.10 -12.12
C LEU A 110 -4.14 9.50 -11.96
N ASN A 111 -4.66 9.32 -10.75
CA ASN A 111 -6.01 9.67 -10.38
C ASN A 111 -6.02 10.98 -9.60
N ASP A 112 -6.31 12.08 -10.31
CA ASP A 112 -6.33 13.42 -9.73
C ASP A 112 -7.41 13.59 -8.65
N ASP A 113 -8.47 12.77 -8.63
CA ASP A 113 -9.55 12.85 -7.64
C ASP A 113 -9.12 12.30 -6.27
N TYR A 114 -8.16 11.37 -6.25
CA TYR A 114 -7.60 10.77 -5.04
C TYR A 114 -6.18 11.25 -4.71
N SER A 115 -5.51 11.94 -5.64
CA SER A 115 -4.17 12.49 -5.44
C SER A 115 -4.23 13.86 -4.77
N TYR A 116 -3.48 14.07 -3.69
CA TYR A 116 -3.44 15.34 -2.96
C TYR A 116 -2.12 15.54 -2.22
N ASP A 117 -1.70 16.80 -2.03
CA ASP A 117 -0.53 17.18 -1.22
C ASP A 117 0.78 16.40 -1.50
N GLY A 118 1.00 16.02 -2.78
CA GLY A 118 2.20 15.27 -3.20
C GLY A 118 2.07 13.74 -3.07
N LEU A 119 0.91 13.24 -2.62
CA LEU A 119 0.52 11.85 -2.70
C LEU A 119 -0.06 11.58 -4.10
N GLU A 120 0.60 10.72 -4.86
CA GLU A 120 0.15 10.29 -6.20
C GLU A 120 -0.54 8.94 -6.09
N VAL A 121 -1.84 8.91 -6.38
CA VAL A 121 -2.67 7.68 -6.35
C VAL A 121 -2.99 7.28 -7.78
N PHE A 122 -2.80 6.02 -8.13
CA PHE A 122 -3.00 5.51 -9.48
C PHE A 122 -4.23 4.60 -9.60
N THR A 123 -4.86 4.64 -10.77
CA THR A 123 -5.98 3.78 -11.16
C THR A 123 -5.55 2.89 -12.30
N PHE A 124 -5.91 1.61 -12.24
CA PHE A 124 -5.75 0.70 -13.35
C PHE A 124 -6.71 1.03 -14.49
N MET A 125 -6.17 1.20 -15.68
CA MET A 125 -6.92 1.35 -16.91
C MET A 125 -6.59 0.16 -17.84
N PRO A 126 -7.61 -0.64 -18.24
CA PRO A 126 -7.38 -1.71 -19.19
C PRO A 126 -6.95 -1.11 -20.54
N ASP A 127 -5.95 -1.73 -21.17
CA ASP A 127 -5.54 -1.39 -22.52
C ASP A 127 -5.95 -2.51 -23.48
N PRO A 128 -6.87 -2.23 -24.43
CA PRO A 128 -7.32 -3.21 -25.41
C PRO A 128 -6.19 -3.81 -26.26
N GLU A 129 -5.08 -3.08 -26.45
CA GLU A 129 -3.95 -3.58 -27.24
C GLU A 129 -3.23 -4.73 -26.52
N PHE A 130 -3.12 -4.68 -25.19
CA PHE A 130 -2.50 -5.75 -24.40
C PHE A 130 -3.41 -6.98 -24.27
N GLU A 131 -4.72 -6.78 -24.13
CA GLU A 131 -5.69 -7.88 -24.09
C GLU A 131 -5.67 -8.70 -25.39
N MET A 132 -5.56 -8.02 -26.55
CA MET A 132 -5.49 -8.69 -27.85
C MET A 132 -4.14 -9.39 -28.07
N ALA A 133 -3.04 -8.79 -27.61
CA ALA A 133 -1.71 -9.38 -27.72
C ALA A 133 -1.63 -10.69 -26.93
N ASP A 134 -2.12 -10.71 -25.68
CA ASP A 134 -2.13 -11.91 -24.83
C ASP A 134 -3.04 -13.00 -25.40
N ALA A 135 -4.23 -12.64 -25.89
CA ALA A 135 -5.13 -13.58 -26.55
C ALA A 135 -4.51 -14.20 -27.81
N SER A 136 -3.68 -13.44 -28.55
CA SER A 136 -2.99 -13.93 -29.74
C SER A 136 -1.78 -14.82 -29.46
N ALA A 137 -1.09 -14.61 -28.33
CA ALA A 137 0.07 -15.39 -27.92
C ALA A 137 -0.29 -16.78 -27.38
N ASN A 138 -1.54 -16.94 -26.90
CA ASN A 138 -2.06 -18.17 -26.30
C ASN A 138 -2.91 -19.04 -27.27
N LEU A 139 -2.83 -18.79 -28.59
CA LEU A 139 -3.46 -19.60 -29.67
C LEU A 139 -2.50 -20.66 -30.22
#